data_AF-A0A453IHD4-F1
#
_entry.id   AF-A0A453IHD4-F1
#
_cell.length_a   1.000
_cell.length_b   1.000
_cell.length_c   1.000
_cell.angle_alpha   90.00
_cell.angle_beta   90.00
_cell.angle_gamma   90.00
#
_symmetry.space_group_name_H-M   'P 1'
#
loop_
_entity.id
_entity.type
_entity.pdbx_description
1 polymer ?
#
loop_
_entity_poly.entity_id
_entity_poly.type
_entity_poly.pdbx_seq_one_letter_code
_entity_poly.pdbx_strand_id
1 'polypeptide(L)' 'AYSRHIVQIYSYHGGDDIRQHLEIDAHVGGVNDIAFAHPNKQLCIITCGDDKTIKV' A
#
# COMPACT_ATOMS: atom_id res chain seq x y z
N ALA A 1 -13.40 8.51 -8.50
CA ALA A 1 -13.23 8.96 -7.11
C ALA A 1 -11.74 9.02 -6.82
N TYR A 2 -11.26 10.05 -6.12
CA TYR A 2 -9.85 10.19 -5.76
C TYR A 2 -9.66 9.54 -4.38
N SER A 3 -9.17 8.30 -4.36
CA SER A 3 -9.09 7.46 -3.16
C SER A 3 -7.84 7.79 -2.34
N ARG A 4 -7.76 9.00 -1.80
CA ARG A 4 -6.56 9.52 -1.11
C ARG A 4 -6.12 8.66 0.07
N HIS A 5 -7.06 7.96 0.71
CA HIS A 5 -6.85 7.12 1.88
C HIS A 5 -6.62 5.63 1.58
N ILE A 6 -6.74 5.23 0.32
CA ILE A 6 -6.67 3.82 -0.08
C ILE A 6 -5.28 3.50 -0.63
N VAL A 7 -4.71 2.38 -0.20
CA VAL A 7 -3.52 1.78 -0.82
C VAL A 7 -3.96 0.61 -1.70
N GLN A 8 -3.59 0.66 -2.98
CA GLN A 8 -3.83 -0.41 -3.95
C GLN A 8 -2.52 -1.11 -4.28
N ILE A 9 -2.49 -2.42 -4.12
CA ILE A 9 -1.34 -3.26 -4.43
C ILE A 9 -1.63 -4.05 -5.69
N TYR A 10 -0.69 -4.00 -6.62
CA TYR A 10 -0.73 -4.75 -7.86
C TYR A 10 0.48 -5.68 -7.93
N SER A 11 0.25 -6.90 -8.40
CA SER A 11 1.30 -7.87 -8.70
C SER A 11 1.61 -7.86 -10.19
N TYR A 12 2.88 -7.66 -10.51
CA TYR A 12 3.38 -7.64 -11.88
C TYR A 12 4.02 -8.99 -12.22
N HIS A 13 3.53 -9.62 -13.29
CA HIS A 13 3.99 -10.95 -13.74
C HIS A 13 4.76 -10.91 -15.07
N GLY A 14 5.10 -9.72 -15.57
CA GLY A 14 5.81 -9.55 -16.83
C GLY A 14 4.90 -9.16 -18.01
N GLY A 15 5.44 -8.40 -18.95
CA GLY A 15 4.67 -7.91 -20.10
C GLY A 15 3.54 -6.98 -19.67
N ASP A 16 2.32 -7.30 -20.09
CA ASP A 16 1.10 -6.56 -19.72
C ASP A 16 0.29 -7.24 -18.59
N ASP A 17 0.84 -8.29 -17.95
CA ASP A 17 0.15 -9.00 -16.86
C ASP A 17 0.33 -8.28 -15.51
N ILE A 18 -0.51 -7.26 -15.31
CA ILE A 18 -0.68 -6.54 -14.04
C ILE A 18 -1.99 -6.99 -13.41
N ARG A 19 -1.92 -7.56 -12.21
CA ARG A 19 -3.10 -8.05 -11.47
C ARG A 19 -3.31 -7.25 -10.21
N GLN A 20 -4.56 -6.89 -9.94
CA GLN A 20 -4.93 -6.32 -8.65
C GLN A 20 -4.75 -7.39 -7.57
N HIS A 21 -3.96 -7.08 -6.56
CA HIS A 21 -3.63 -8.00 -5.47
C HIS A 21 -4.40 -7.66 -4.19
N LEU A 22 -4.44 -6.38 -3.80
CA LEU A 22 -5.10 -5.93 -2.58
C LEU A 22 -5.55 -4.47 -2.67
N GLU A 23 -6.61 -4.15 -1.94
CA GLU A 23 -7.06 -2.78 -1.68
C GLU A 23 -7.23 -2.60 -0.17
N ILE A 24 -6.60 -1.57 0.40
CA ILE A 24 -6.54 -1.34 1.85
C ILE A 24 -7.04 0.06 2.14
N ASP A 25 -8.01 0.18 3.04
CA ASP A 25 -8.37 1.47 3.64
C ASP A 25 -7.30 1.85 4.68
N ALA A 26 -6.29 2.59 4.23
CA ALA A 26 -5.03 2.74 4.94
C ALA A 26 -5.05 3.87 5.96
N HIS A 27 -5.69 5.02 5.71
CA HIS A 27 -5.63 6.17 6.61
C HIS A 27 -6.96 6.94 6.67
N VAL A 28 -7.19 7.78 7.68
CA VAL A 28 -8.39 8.66 7.70
C VAL A 28 -8.23 9.87 6.75
N GLY A 29 -7.03 10.06 6.19
CA GLY A 29 -6.69 11.08 5.19
C GLY A 29 -5.74 10.55 4.11
N GLY A 30 -4.98 11.43 3.45
CA GLY A 30 -4.05 11.05 2.40
C GLY A 30 -2.98 10.06 2.87
N VAL A 31 -2.69 9.04 2.06
CA VAL A 31 -1.45 8.26 2.15
C VAL A 31 -0.34 9.12 1.55
N ASN A 32 0.70 9.39 2.33
CA ASN A 32 1.79 10.29 1.94
C ASN A 32 3.03 9.55 1.45
N ASP A 33 3.28 8.34 1.96
CA ASP A 33 4.40 7.51 1.55
C ASP A 33 4.12 6.01 1.76
N ILE A 34 4.88 5.16 1.07
CA ILE A 34 4.81 3.70 1.15
C ILE A 34 6.21 3.08 1.09
N ALA A 35 6.45 2.08 1.93
CA ALA A 35 7.69 1.29 1.90
C ALA A 35 7.39 -0.20 1.98
N PHE A 36 8.22 -1.01 1.33
CA PHE A 36 8.18 -2.46 1.43
C PHE A 36 9.34 -2.95 2.28
N ALA A 37 9.07 -3.94 3.14
CA ALA A 37 10.08 -4.57 3.98
C ALA A 37 9.89 -6.09 4.01
N HIS A 38 10.96 -6.82 4.30
CA HIS A 38 10.93 -8.28 4.46
C HIS A 38 11.36 -8.76 5.86
N PRO A 39 10.76 -8.25 6.96
CA PRO A 39 11.10 -8.75 8.29
C PRO A 39 10.75 -10.25 8.39
N ASN A 40 11.67 -11.04 8.94
CA ASN A 40 11.47 -12.49 9.13
C ASN A 40 11.04 -13.25 7.86
N LYS A 41 11.48 -12.81 6.67
CA LYS A 41 11.09 -13.36 5.35
C LYS A 41 9.61 -13.17 4.98
N GLN A 42 8.87 -12.34 5.70
CA GLN A 42 7.49 -11.97 5.37
C GLN A 42 7.48 -10.60 4.69
N LEU A 43 6.79 -10.48 3.55
CA LEU A 43 6.57 -9.17 2.91
C LEU A 43 5.61 -8.35 3.77
N CYS A 44 6.04 -7.15 4.14
CA CYS A 44 5.24 -6.14 4.85
C CYS A 44 5.17 -4.86 4.03
N ILE A 45 4.07 -4.13 4.22
CA ILE A 45 3.80 -2.86 3.55
C ILE A 45 3.63 -1.83 4.64
N ILE A 46 4.48 -0.83 4.65
CA ILE A 46 4.49 0.21 5.67
C ILE A 46 3.96 1.48 5.03
N THR A 47 2.96 2.10 5.65
CA THR A 47 2.31 3.32 5.14
C THR A 47 2.35 4.42 6.20
N CYS A 48 2.45 5.68 5.76
CA CYS A 48 2.20 6.84 6.62
C CYS A 48 1.26 7.83 5.93
N GLY A 49 0.52 8.61 6.72
CA GLY A 49 -0.52 9.48 6.18
C GLY A 49 -0.89 10.69 7.03
N ASP A 50 -1.86 11.45 6.52
CA ASP A 50 -2.34 12.71 7.12
C ASP A 50 -2.95 12.54 8.52
N ASP A 51 -3.40 11.32 8.84
CA ASP A 51 -3.89 10.97 10.18
C ASP A 51 -2.77 10.87 11.23
N LYS A 52 -1.52 11.15 10.83
CA LYS A 52 -0.32 11.15 11.66
C LYS A 52 0.02 9.77 12.24
N THR A 53 -0.40 8.71 11.56
CA THR A 53 -0.07 7.33 11.94
C THR A 53 0.87 6.67 10.93
N ILE A 54 1.61 5.67 11.43
CA ILE A 54 2.34 4.69 10.61
C ILE A 54 1.64 3.35 10.81
N LYS A 55 1.36 2.62 9.72
CA LYS A 55 0.73 1.29 9.74
C LYS A 55 1.61 0.27 9.01
N VAL A 56 1.51 -1.00 9.40
CA VAL A 56 2.29 -2.15 8.89
C VAL A 56 1.37 -3.31 8.60
#